data_AF-A0A317U2L4-F1
#
_entry.id   AF-A0A317U2L4-F1
#
_cell.length_a   1.000
_cell.length_b   1.000
_cell.length_c   1.000
_cell.angle_alpha   90.00
_cell.angle_beta   90.00
_cell.angle_gamma   90.00
#
_symmetry.space_group_name_H-M   'P 1'
#
loop_
_entity.id
_entity.type
_entity.pdbx_description
1 polymer ?
#
loop_
_entity_poly.entity_id
_entity_poly.type
_entity_poly.pdbx_seq_one_letter_code
_entity_poly.pdbx_strand_id
1 'polypeptide(L)'
;MNQSLTSLIDKLNRQLLELDLNLYTTQCKNQELKQQIQQIEEHINQTSTNSLNINPVAEINWLNFITQQQEKREAITRDLKNHRDIENKLKDKIKRIKMELKMLANYLERQQTNQMKSSLG
;
A
#
# COMPACT_ATOMS: atom_id res chain seq x y z
N MET A 1 4.54 35.25 15.57
CA MET A 1 5.32 34.17 14.91
C MET A 1 4.72 32.77 15.14
N ASN A 2 4.16 32.45 16.30
CA ASN A 2 3.64 31.10 16.61
C ASN A 2 2.45 30.65 15.74
N GLN A 3 1.56 31.55 15.31
CA GLN A 3 0.38 31.18 14.51
C GLN A 3 0.73 30.51 13.17
N SER A 4 1.75 31.01 12.45
CA SER A 4 2.15 30.40 11.16
C SER A 4 2.73 28.99 11.33
N LEU A 5 3.40 28.74 12.45
CA LEU A 5 4.00 27.45 12.76
C LEU A 5 2.95 26.44 13.21
N THR A 6 1.98 26.87 14.03
CA THR A 6 0.81 26.06 14.38
C THR A 6 0.02 25.66 13.14
N SER A 7 -0.25 26.62 12.22
CA SER A 7 -0.94 26.32 10.96
C SER A 7 -0.17 25.31 10.08
N LEU A 8 1.16 25.38 10.05
CA LEU A 8 1.99 24.41 9.34
C LEU A 8 1.89 23.02 9.97
N ILE A 9 1.98 22.91 11.29
CA ILE A 9 1.85 21.65 12.02
C ILE A 9 0.47 21.03 11.77
N ASP A 10 -0.59 21.81 11.86
CA ASP A 10 -1.95 21.36 11.59
C ASP A 10 -2.11 20.86 10.16
N LYS A 11 -1.52 21.56 9.18
CA LYS A 11 -1.53 21.15 7.78
C LYS A 11 -0.80 19.82 7.60
N LEU A 12 0.38 19.66 8.18
CA LEU A 12 1.17 18.42 8.11
C LEU A 12 0.46 17.25 8.79
N ASN A 13 -0.21 17.48 9.92
CA ASN A 13 -1.03 16.47 10.60
C ASN A 13 -2.23 16.04 9.75
N ARG A 14 -2.94 16.98 9.11
CA ARG A 14 -4.04 16.65 8.18
C ARG A 14 -3.53 15.83 6.99
N GLN A 15 -2.41 16.24 6.40
CA GLN A 15 -1.78 15.47 5.32
C GLN A 15 -1.35 14.07 5.77
N LEU A 16 -0.84 13.93 6.99
CA LEU A 16 -0.47 12.63 7.53
C LEU A 16 -1.69 11.70 7.66
N LEU A 17 -2.80 12.21 8.21
CA LEU A 17 -4.05 11.45 8.34
C LEU A 17 -4.58 10.99 6.97
N GLU A 18 -4.57 11.88 5.98
CA GLU A 18 -5.00 11.55 4.61
C GLU A 18 -4.10 10.47 3.99
N LEU A 19 -2.78 10.56 4.20
CA LEU A 19 -1.85 9.55 3.68
C LEU A 19 -1.98 8.21 4.39
N ASP A 20 -2.21 8.20 5.71
CA ASP A 20 -2.42 6.97 6.46
C ASP A 20 -3.72 6.27 6.01
N LEU A 21 -4.79 7.03 5.73
CA LEU A 21 -6.02 6.48 5.15
C LEU A 21 -5.77 5.88 3.76
N ASN A 22 -5.10 6.63 2.87
CA ASN A 22 -4.76 6.14 1.54
C ASN A 22 -3.86 4.90 1.57
N LEU A 23 -2.94 4.84 2.54
CA LEU A 23 -2.07 3.69 2.75
C LEU A 23 -2.90 2.47 3.15
N TYR A 24 -3.81 2.63 4.12
CA TYR A 24 -4.71 1.57 4.54
C TYR A 24 -5.56 1.03 3.37
N THR A 25 -6.19 1.92 2.60
CA THR A 25 -6.99 1.53 1.43
C THR A 25 -6.14 0.77 0.40
N THR A 26 -4.92 1.23 0.13
CA THR A 26 -4.00 0.56 -0.80
C THR A 26 -3.60 -0.83 -0.29
N GLN A 27 -3.37 -0.98 1.02
CA GLN A 27 -3.03 -2.25 1.65
C GLN A 27 -4.19 -3.25 1.59
N CYS A 28 -5.42 -2.80 1.85
CA CYS A 28 -6.61 -3.62 1.65
C CYS A 28 -6.70 -4.12 0.21
N LYS A 29 -6.48 -3.24 -0.78
CA LYS A 29 -6.52 -3.64 -2.19
C LYS A 29 -5.41 -4.62 -2.55
N ASN A 30 -4.20 -4.41 -2.03
CA ASN A 30 -3.09 -5.36 -2.19
C ASN A 30 -3.43 -6.76 -1.65
N GLN A 31 -4.14 -6.83 -0.52
CA GLN A 31 -4.56 -8.09 0.08
C GLN A 31 -5.66 -8.77 -0.74
N GLU A 32 -6.65 -8.01 -1.21
CA GLU A 32 -7.71 -8.50 -2.09
C GLU A 32 -7.13 -9.10 -3.39
N LEU A 33 -6.20 -8.40 -4.05
CA LEU A 33 -5.57 -8.89 -5.28
C LEU A 33 -4.73 -10.16 -5.04
N LYS A 34 -4.04 -10.26 -3.90
CA LYS A 34 -3.32 -11.49 -3.52
C LYS A 34 -4.29 -12.66 -3.34
N GLN A 35 -5.44 -12.43 -2.70
CA GLN A 35 -6.45 -13.46 -2.52
C GLN A 35 -7.03 -13.92 -3.86
N GLN A 36 -7.30 -13.00 -4.79
CA GLN A 36 -7.77 -13.36 -6.14
C GLN A 36 -6.73 -14.20 -6.91
N ILE A 37 -5.44 -13.86 -6.82
CA ILE A 37 -4.37 -14.67 -7.43
C ILE A 37 -4.36 -16.08 -6.85
N GLN A 38 -4.43 -16.19 -5.52
CA GLN A 38 -4.44 -17.49 -4.84
C GLN A 38 -5.66 -18.33 -5.25
N GLN A 39 -6.84 -17.72 -5.34
CA GLN A 39 -8.07 -18.41 -5.79
C GLN A 39 -7.93 -18.95 -7.22
N ILE A 40 -7.30 -18.19 -8.13
CA ILE A 40 -7.04 -18.66 -9.49
C ILE A 40 -6.09 -19.85 -9.48
N GLU A 41 -5.03 -19.81 -8.68
CA GLU A 41 -4.06 -20.91 -8.55
C GLU A 41 -4.71 -22.18 -7.99
N GLU A 42 -5.54 -22.04 -6.95
CA GLU A 42 -6.32 -23.14 -6.38
C GLU A 42 -7.28 -23.75 -7.42
N HIS A 43 -7.97 -22.90 -8.19
CA HIS A 43 -8.92 -23.36 -9.20
C HIS A 43 -8.24 -24.10 -10.36
N ILE A 44 -7.07 -23.64 -10.80
CA ILE A 44 -6.22 -24.35 -11.77
C ILE A 44 -5.84 -25.73 -11.24
N ASN A 45 -5.34 -25.81 -10.00
CA ASN A 45 -4.86 -27.05 -9.42
C ASN A 45 -5.98 -28.08 -9.17
N GLN A 46 -7.18 -27.63 -8.82
CA GLN A 46 -8.35 -28.49 -8.62
C GLN A 46 -8.89 -29.10 -9.93
N THR A 47 -8.67 -28.43 -11.06
CA THR A 47 -9.24 -28.82 -12.36
C THR A 47 -8.34 -29.80 -13.13
N SER A 48 -7.23 -30.25 -12.54
CA SER A 48 -6.33 -31.26 -13.14
C SER A 48 -7.03 -32.63 -13.21
N THR A 49 -7.39 -33.08 -14.41
CA THR A 49 -7.99 -34.40 -14.64
C THR A 49 -6.92 -35.45 -14.91
N ASN A 50 -6.63 -36.31 -13.92
CA ASN A 50 -5.81 -37.51 -14.11
C ASN A 50 -6.63 -38.63 -14.79
N SER A 51 -6.92 -38.49 -16.08
CA SER A 51 -7.56 -39.55 -16.87
C SER A 51 -6.51 -40.36 -17.64
N LEU A 52 -6.55 -41.69 -17.49
CA LEU A 52 -5.75 -42.63 -18.29
C LEU A 52 -6.19 -42.73 -19.76
N ASN A 53 -7.37 -42.19 -20.09
CA ASN A 53 -7.91 -42.19 -21.45
C ASN A 53 -8.01 -40.75 -21.96
N ILE A 54 -7.24 -40.42 -22.99
CA ILE A 54 -7.14 -39.06 -23.53
C ILE A 54 -8.37 -38.80 -24.40
N ASN A 55 -9.22 -37.86 -23.98
CA ASN A 55 -10.26 -37.29 -24.83
C ASN A 55 -9.75 -35.95 -25.38
N PRO A 56 -9.42 -35.86 -26.69
CA PRO A 56 -8.84 -34.65 -27.28
C PRO A 56 -9.70 -33.39 -27.09
N VAL A 57 -11.04 -33.53 -27.10
CA VAL A 57 -11.94 -32.39 -26.91
C VAL A 57 -11.89 -31.90 -25.46
N ALA A 58 -11.83 -32.82 -24.49
CA ALA A 58 -11.69 -32.48 -23.08
C ALA A 58 -10.34 -31.80 -22.81
N GLU A 59 -9.27 -32.29 -23.43
CA GLU A 59 -7.92 -31.72 -23.33
C GLU A 59 -7.86 -30.29 -23.87
N ILE A 60 -8.43 -30.05 -25.07
CA ILE A 60 -8.49 -28.71 -25.66
C ILE A 60 -9.27 -27.74 -24.76
N ASN A 61 -10.41 -28.17 -24.24
CA ASN A 61 -11.22 -27.35 -23.33
C ASN A 61 -10.47 -27.03 -22.04
N TRP A 62 -9.74 -28.00 -21.49
CA TRP A 62 -8.90 -27.80 -20.32
C TRP A 62 -7.75 -26.81 -20.60
N LEU A 63 -7.02 -26.98 -21.70
CA LEU A 63 -5.95 -26.05 -22.10
C LEU A 63 -6.48 -24.62 -22.32
N ASN A 64 -7.65 -24.48 -22.96
CA ASN A 64 -8.30 -23.18 -23.12
C ASN A 64 -8.65 -22.54 -21.78
N PHE A 65 -9.18 -23.33 -20.84
CA PHE A 65 -9.46 -22.87 -19.48
C PHE A 65 -8.18 -22.41 -18.77
N ILE A 66 -7.12 -23.23 -18.77
CA ILE A 66 -5.83 -22.87 -18.15
C ILE A 66 -5.28 -21.57 -18.74
N THR A 67 -5.33 -21.42 -20.06
CA THR A 67 -4.87 -20.21 -20.76
C THR A 67 -5.63 -18.97 -20.28
N GLN A 68 -6.96 -19.04 -20.21
CA GLN A 68 -7.79 -17.93 -19.71
C GLN A 68 -7.50 -17.59 -18.23
N GLN A 69 -7.29 -18.60 -17.38
CA GLN A 69 -6.96 -18.37 -15.97
C GLN A 69 -5.55 -17.76 -15.81
N GLN A 70 -4.60 -18.19 -16.63
CA GLN A 70 -3.25 -17.63 -16.69
C GLN A 70 -3.28 -16.14 -17.08
N GLU A 71 -4.00 -15.78 -18.14
CA GLU A 71 -4.16 -14.39 -18.58
C GLU A 71 -4.77 -13.50 -17.49
N LYS A 72 -5.80 -14.00 -16.79
CA LYS A 72 -6.40 -13.31 -15.64
C LYS A 72 -5.39 -13.12 -14.51
N ARG A 73 -4.62 -14.15 -14.16
CA ARG A 73 -3.59 -14.07 -13.12
C ARG A 73 -2.54 -13.02 -13.46
N GLU A 74 -2.09 -12.96 -14.71
CA GLU A 74 -1.11 -11.98 -15.17
C GLU A 74 -1.64 -10.54 -15.11
N ALA A 75 -2.90 -10.32 -15.48
CA ALA A 75 -3.55 -9.03 -15.34
C ALA A 75 -3.57 -8.57 -13.86
N ILE A 76 -4.06 -9.42 -12.96
CA ILE A 76 -4.14 -9.12 -11.52
C ILE A 76 -2.74 -8.94 -10.91
N THR A 77 -1.74 -9.70 -11.38
CA THR A 77 -0.35 -9.57 -10.92
C THR A 77 0.25 -8.22 -11.29
N ARG A 78 -0.04 -7.71 -12.50
CA ARG A 78 0.36 -6.35 -12.91
C ARG A 78 -0.30 -5.29 -12.04
N ASP A 79 -1.58 -5.44 -11.75
CA ASP A 79 -2.31 -4.51 -10.87
C ASP A 79 -1.75 -4.54 -9.44
N LEU A 80 -1.42 -5.72 -8.91
CA LEU A 80 -0.79 -5.87 -7.61
C LEU A 80 0.58 -5.17 -7.55
N LYS A 81 1.37 -5.27 -8.62
CA LYS A 81 2.64 -4.55 -8.71
C LYS A 81 2.43 -3.04 -8.64
N ASN A 82 1.47 -2.52 -9.41
CA ASN A 82 1.15 -1.09 -9.40
C ASN A 82 0.73 -0.60 -8.00
N HIS A 83 -0.13 -1.35 -7.31
CA HIS A 83 -0.56 -0.98 -5.96
C HIS A 83 0.56 -1.09 -4.92
N ARG A 84 1.50 -2.03 -5.05
CA ARG A 84 2.71 -2.06 -4.21
C ARG A 84 3.61 -0.85 -4.42
N ASP A 85 3.76 -0.39 -5.66
CA ASP A 85 4.54 0.82 -5.96
C ASP A 85 3.88 2.07 -5.34
N ILE A 86 2.54 2.15 -5.38
CA ILE A 86 1.77 3.19 -4.69
C ILE A 86 1.98 3.10 -3.17
N GLU A 87 1.88 1.90 -2.60
CA GLU A 87 2.09 1.66 -1.16
C GLU A 87 3.47 2.17 -0.71
N ASN A 88 4.52 1.87 -1.47
CA ASN A 88 5.88 2.32 -1.18
C ASN A 88 6.00 3.85 -1.23
N LYS A 89 5.42 4.49 -2.25
CA LYS A 89 5.40 5.96 -2.37
C LYS A 89 4.68 6.62 -1.19
N LEU A 90 3.57 6.04 -0.73
CA LEU A 90 2.82 6.52 0.42
C LEU A 90 3.65 6.39 1.71
N LYS A 91 4.26 5.23 1.95
CA LYS A 91 5.16 5.01 3.10
C LYS A 91 6.31 6.01 3.15
N ASP A 92 6.94 6.28 2.01
CA ASP A 92 8.03 7.26 1.92
C ASP A 92 7.54 8.68 2.24
N LYS A 93 6.35 9.06 1.75
CA LYS A 93 5.77 10.38 2.02
C LYS A 93 5.37 10.51 3.50
N ILE A 94 4.77 9.49 4.09
CA ILE A 94 4.46 9.43 5.52
C ILE A 94 5.74 9.57 6.36
N LYS A 95 6.80 8.86 6.00
CA LYS A 95 8.10 8.94 6.69
C LYS A 95 8.67 10.37 6.66
N ARG A 96 8.61 11.04 5.50
CA ARG A 96 9.06 12.43 5.35
C ARG A 96 8.25 13.39 6.24
N ILE A 97 6.92 13.33 6.19
CA ILE A 97 6.06 14.19 7.02
C ILE A 97 6.28 13.95 8.52
N LYS A 98 6.42 12.69 8.96
CA LYS A 98 6.75 12.38 10.36
C LYS A 98 8.10 12.97 10.79
N MET A 99 9.09 12.98 9.89
CA MET A 99 10.38 13.61 10.14
C MET A 99 10.25 15.13 10.25
N GLU A 100 9.49 15.77 9.36
CA GLU A 100 9.22 17.21 9.40
C GLU A 100 8.52 17.61 10.70
N LEU A 101 7.47 16.89 11.10
CA LEU A 101 6.77 17.12 12.37
C LEU A 101 7.71 16.98 13.57
N LYS A 102 8.60 15.98 13.57
CA LYS A 102 9.60 15.81 14.63
C LYS A 102 10.60 16.97 14.68
N MET A 103 11.04 17.49 13.53
CA MET A 103 11.92 18.66 13.48
C MET A 103 11.23 19.90 14.02
N LEU A 104 9.95 20.12 13.68
CA LEU A 104 9.16 21.24 14.18
C LEU A 104 8.93 21.14 15.70
N ALA A 105 8.67 19.93 16.22
CA ALA A 105 8.57 19.69 17.66
C ALA A 105 9.87 20.05 18.40
N ASN A 106 11.01 19.55 17.92
CA ASN A 106 12.32 19.87 18.49
C ASN A 106 12.63 21.37 18.44
N TYR A 107 12.23 22.05 17.36
CA TYR A 107 12.39 23.49 17.23
C TYR A 107 11.59 24.26 18.29
N LEU A 108 10.32 23.88 18.49
CA LEU A 108 9.44 24.47 19.50
C LEU A 108 9.98 24.28 20.92
N GLU A 109 10.46 23.07 21.26
CA GLU A 109 11.06 22.78 22.57
C GLU A 109 12.29 23.65 22.84
N ARG A 110 13.17 23.82 21.84
CA ARG A 110 14.34 24.70 21.94
C ARG A 110 13.95 26.16 22.14
N GLN A 111 12.92 26.64 21.43
CA GLN A 111 12.44 28.01 21.61
C GLN A 111 11.89 28.23 23.02
N GLN A 112 11.10 27.30 23.56
CA GLN A 112 10.56 27.39 24.92
C GLN A 112 11.69 27.39 25.97
N THR A 113 12.67 26.50 25.81
CA THR A 113 13.82 26.39 26.72
C THR A 113 14.66 27.68 26.73
N ASN A 114 14.89 28.28 25.55
CA ASN A 114 15.66 29.51 25.45
C ASN A 114 14.91 30.72 26.03
N GLN A 115 13.59 30.80 25.81
CA GLN A 115 12.75 31.85 26.40
C GLN A 115 12.76 31.81 27.94
N MET A 116 12.64 30.62 28.54
CA MET A 116 12.72 30.45 29.99
C MET A 116 14.07 30.89 30.58
N LYS A 117 15.18 30.61 29.88
CA LYS A 117 16.52 31.03 30.32
C LYS A 117 16.69 32.56 30.27
N SER A 118 16.14 33.22 29.27
CA SER A 118 16.18 34.68 29.14
C SER A 118 15.24 35.43 30.09
N SER A 119 14.23 34.77 30.67
CA SER A 119 13.34 35.39 31.67
C SER A 119 13.85 35.27 33.11
N LEU A 120 14.90 34.49 33.34
CA LEU A 120 15.48 34.19 34.65
C LEU A 120 16.82 34.91 34.92
N GLY A 121 17.31 35.72 33.97
CA GLY A 121 18.51 36.55 34.08
C GLY A 121 18.17 38.01 33.87
#